data_AF-A0A5R9BF02-F1
#
_entry.id   AF-A0A5R9BF02-F1
#
_cell.length_a   1.000
_cell.length_b   1.000
_cell.length_c   1.000
_cell.angle_alpha   90.00
_cell.angle_beta   90.00
_cell.angle_gamma   90.00
#
_symmetry.space_group_name_H-M   'P 1'
#
loop_
_entity.id
_entity.type
_entity.pdbx_description
1 polymer ?
#
loop_
_entity_poly.entity_id
_entity_poly.type
_entity_poly.pdbx_seq_one_letter_code
_entity_poly.pdbx_strand_id
1 'polypeptide(L)'
;MTQRCPSSIRKFTSSRSNLRPRRTVTPERFSTGLMRLTLPNRPSGYRVRLAMTDLPPGTVAMIAAEELDGALVRSLTADFERRGTVLRVEATEFPTASSTVKAVRWCLELSNSDDTFGTQLVSSLLDDAAEQLPVSAVTSTVLSAAQRPRGPLMLIMDVDSTLIDQEVIDLLAEFAGTAEDVSNVTERAMRGELDFTQSLHARVQTLAGLKDTVLHETYRALTATAGAHELIRSWLGRQWPVYAVSGGFQQILKPLAADLDLTDFDANTLEITNGRLTGRTVGQVVDPQIKRQRLLEWGKRSGINVQNVVAVGDGANDADMVRTAGVGIAFCAKPALIDHADLVIRHRSLELVAYALGLDARHD
;
A
#
# COMPACT_ATOMS: atom_id res chain seq x y z
N MET A 1 -62.12 -10.67 -27.44
CA MET A 1 -63.23 -10.03 -26.71
C MET A 1 -62.87 -8.55 -26.58
N THR A 2 -63.40 -7.68 -27.46
CA THR A 2 -64.53 -6.74 -27.19
C THR A 2 -64.27 -5.82 -26.00
N GLN A 3 -64.42 -4.50 -26.00
CA GLN A 3 -64.97 -3.50 -26.93
C GLN A 3 -64.60 -2.10 -26.37
N ARG A 4 -64.87 -1.07 -27.17
CA ARG A 4 -64.68 0.40 -27.05
C ARG A 4 -65.10 1.11 -25.72
N CYS A 5 -64.41 2.23 -25.43
CA CYS A 5 -64.81 3.61 -24.99
C CYS A 5 -65.98 3.81 -23.97
N PRO A 6 -66.11 4.92 -23.18
CA PRO A 6 -65.90 6.34 -23.59
C PRO A 6 -65.52 7.37 -22.48
N SER A 7 -65.60 8.64 -22.89
CA SER A 7 -65.38 9.94 -22.24
C SER A 7 -66.31 10.37 -21.07
N SER A 8 -65.82 11.34 -20.28
CA SER A 8 -66.49 12.56 -19.75
C SER A 8 -66.65 12.78 -18.22
N ILE A 9 -65.90 13.77 -17.71
CA ILE A 9 -66.26 14.95 -16.87
C ILE A 9 -67.37 14.80 -15.79
N ARG A 10 -67.03 15.00 -14.50
CA ARG A 10 -67.54 16.10 -13.61
C ARG A 10 -66.81 16.19 -12.26
N LYS A 11 -66.84 17.42 -11.73
CA LYS A 11 -66.10 18.08 -10.63
C LYS A 11 -66.46 17.61 -9.21
N PHE A 12 -65.57 17.77 -8.23
CA PHE A 12 -65.87 18.40 -6.92
C PHE A 12 -64.60 18.92 -6.18
N THR A 13 -64.61 20.23 -5.94
CA THR A 13 -64.07 21.10 -4.86
C THR A 13 -62.78 20.82 -4.06
N SER A 14 -61.90 21.83 -4.14
CA SER A 14 -61.01 22.44 -3.13
C SER A 14 -60.76 21.79 -1.76
N SER A 15 -59.46 21.60 -1.46
CA SER A 15 -58.88 22.09 -0.21
C SER A 15 -57.40 22.46 -0.41
N ARG A 16 -56.98 23.52 0.26
CA ARG A 16 -55.69 24.21 0.13
C ARG A 16 -54.55 23.41 0.76
N SER A 17 -53.35 23.42 0.16
CA SER A 17 -52.11 23.77 0.86
C SER A 17 -50.89 23.83 -0.08
N ASN A 18 -50.40 25.05 -0.26
CA ASN A 18 -49.03 25.51 -0.53
C ASN A 18 -48.00 24.54 -1.18
N LEU A 19 -47.67 24.85 -2.43
CA LEU A 19 -46.40 24.48 -3.07
C LEU A 19 -45.19 25.10 -2.33
N ARG A 20 -44.18 24.28 -2.03
CA ARG A 20 -42.77 24.69 -1.97
C ARG A 20 -41.97 23.75 -2.90
N PRO A 21 -41.03 24.25 -3.70
CA PRO A 21 -40.25 23.41 -4.60
C PRO A 21 -39.27 22.53 -3.82
N ARG A 22 -39.12 21.28 -4.29
CA ARG A 22 -38.19 20.27 -3.76
C ARG A 22 -36.77 20.80 -3.80
N ARG A 23 -36.12 20.80 -2.63
CA ARG A 23 -34.68 21.03 -2.48
C ARG A 23 -33.91 19.93 -3.19
N THR A 24 -32.96 20.35 -4.02
CA THR A 24 -31.77 19.59 -4.43
C THR A 24 -31.08 19.02 -3.20
N VAL A 25 -30.88 17.70 -3.17
CA VAL A 25 -30.09 17.01 -2.15
C VAL A 25 -28.64 17.05 -2.62
N THR A 26 -27.85 17.92 -2.00
CA THR A 26 -26.38 17.86 -1.99
C THR A 26 -25.92 16.64 -1.19
N PRO A 27 -24.85 15.94 -1.59
CA PRO A 27 -24.35 14.79 -0.84
C PRO A 27 -23.84 15.21 0.54
N GLU A 28 -24.20 14.40 1.53
CA GLU A 28 -23.92 14.60 2.94
C GLU A 28 -22.41 14.63 3.22
N ARG A 29 -22.02 15.58 4.07
CA ARG A 29 -20.69 15.66 4.67
C ARG A 29 -20.47 14.40 5.52
N PHE A 30 -19.43 13.64 5.20
CA PHE A 30 -18.88 12.66 6.12
C PHE A 30 -18.51 13.37 7.43
N SER A 31 -19.16 12.95 8.51
CA SER A 31 -18.86 13.38 9.87
C SER A 31 -17.46 12.89 10.25
N THR A 32 -16.46 13.77 10.17
CA THR A 32 -15.13 13.56 10.74
C THR A 32 -15.26 13.30 12.24
N GLY A 33 -15.15 12.04 12.65
CA GLY A 33 -15.05 11.63 14.05
C GLY A 33 -13.82 12.26 14.69
N LEU A 34 -14.06 13.08 15.70
CA LEU A 34 -13.02 13.84 16.40
C LEU A 34 -12.31 12.93 17.43
N MET A 35 -11.10 12.44 17.16
CA MET A 35 -10.30 11.82 18.23
C MET A 35 -9.63 12.91 19.07
N ARG A 36 -10.25 13.24 20.21
CA ARG A 36 -9.79 14.30 21.13
C ARG A 36 -8.82 13.71 22.16
N LEU A 37 -7.54 13.54 21.79
CA LEU A 37 -6.47 13.25 22.76
C LEU A 37 -6.11 14.54 23.50
N THR A 38 -6.72 14.75 24.67
CA THR A 38 -6.40 15.89 25.55
C THR A 38 -5.26 15.47 26.48
N LEU A 39 -4.07 16.05 26.32
CA LEU A 39 -2.91 15.84 27.19
C LEU A 39 -3.03 16.76 28.43
N PRO A 40 -3.04 16.25 29.69
CA PRO A 40 -2.92 17.11 30.86
C PRO A 40 -1.44 17.32 31.24
N ASN A 41 -1.13 18.55 31.69
CA ASN A 41 0.08 18.99 32.41
C ASN A 41 1.33 19.48 31.64
N ARG A 42 1.16 20.38 30.66
CA ARG A 42 2.09 21.51 30.43
C ARG A 42 1.29 22.77 30.03
N PRO A 43 1.71 24.00 30.41
CA PRO A 43 1.00 25.23 30.08
C PRO A 43 0.95 25.54 28.56
N SER A 44 1.73 24.82 27.75
CA SER A 44 1.66 24.77 26.29
C SER A 44 1.43 23.32 25.83
N GLY A 45 0.19 22.82 25.93
CA GLY A 45 -0.13 21.47 25.47
C GLY A 45 0.07 21.30 23.96
N TYR A 46 0.67 20.19 23.53
CA TYR A 46 0.68 19.81 22.12
C TYR A 46 -0.76 19.51 21.68
N ARG A 47 -1.25 20.20 20.64
CA ARG A 47 -2.41 19.73 19.89
C ARG A 47 -1.91 18.74 18.86
N VAL A 48 -2.39 17.49 18.92
CA VAL A 48 -2.35 16.59 17.76
C VAL A 48 -3.04 17.34 16.62
N ARG A 49 -2.27 17.76 15.60
CA ARG A 49 -2.82 18.48 14.45
C ARG A 49 -3.36 17.46 13.46
N LEU A 50 -4.60 17.69 13.02
CA LEU A 50 -5.26 16.96 11.92
C LEU A 50 -4.77 17.42 10.53
N ALA A 51 -3.95 18.46 10.46
CA ALA A 51 -3.40 18.96 9.20
C ALA A 51 -2.22 18.08 8.80
N MET A 52 -2.48 17.08 7.96
CA MET A 52 -1.43 16.26 7.37
C MET A 52 -0.59 17.16 6.47
N THR A 53 0.68 17.30 6.83
CA THR A 53 1.71 17.95 6.02
C THR A 53 2.95 17.09 6.20
N ASP A 54 3.88 17.16 5.26
CA ASP A 54 5.15 16.47 5.42
C ASP A 54 5.80 16.88 6.77
N LEU A 55 6.27 15.89 7.52
CA LEU A 55 6.93 16.10 8.81
C LEU A 55 8.22 16.90 8.58
N PRO A 56 8.64 17.77 9.52
CA PRO A 56 9.93 18.44 9.43
C PRO A 56 11.08 17.40 9.38
N PRO A 57 12.30 17.77 8.95
CA PRO A 57 13.45 16.87 8.99
C PRO A 57 13.66 16.30 10.40
N GLY A 58 14.04 15.02 10.47
CA GLY A 58 14.20 14.29 11.73
C GLY A 58 13.83 12.82 11.58
N THR A 59 14.07 12.07 12.66
CA THR A 59 13.72 10.65 12.78
C THR A 59 12.21 10.51 12.86
N VAL A 60 11.64 9.58 12.08
CA VAL A 60 10.21 9.27 12.09
C VAL A 60 10.01 7.95 12.81
N ALA A 61 9.33 7.99 13.94
CA ALA A 61 8.88 6.81 14.67
C ALA A 61 7.38 6.62 14.41
N MET A 62 6.93 5.40 14.19
CA MET A 62 5.53 5.10 13.91
C MET A 62 5.08 3.83 14.62
N ILE A 63 3.89 3.89 15.22
CA ILE A 63 3.14 2.72 15.66
C ILE A 63 1.76 2.72 15.02
N ALA A 64 1.30 1.56 14.54
CA ALA A 64 -0.04 1.38 14.02
C ALA A 64 -0.64 0.05 14.48
N ALA A 65 -1.92 0.09 14.85
CA ALA A 65 -2.71 -1.05 15.29
C ALA A 65 -4.22 -0.74 15.14
N GLU A 66 -5.07 -1.76 15.13
CA GLU A 66 -6.53 -1.58 15.12
C GLU A 66 -7.04 -0.80 16.35
N GLU A 67 -6.39 -1.05 17.49
CA GLU A 67 -6.63 -0.32 18.74
C GLU A 67 -5.32 0.27 19.28
N LEU A 68 -5.32 1.59 19.43
CA LEU A 68 -4.28 2.33 20.14
C LEU A 68 -4.95 3.18 21.20
N ASP A 69 -4.56 2.98 22.46
CA ASP A 69 -5.05 3.80 23.56
C ASP A 69 -4.20 5.07 23.73
N GLY A 70 -4.84 6.12 24.27
CA GLY A 70 -4.17 7.40 24.47
C GLY A 70 -3.13 7.40 25.59
N ALA A 71 -3.18 6.46 26.54
CA ALA A 71 -2.21 6.35 27.62
C ALA A 71 -0.86 5.83 27.11
N LEU A 72 -0.87 4.84 26.22
CA LEU A 72 0.30 4.32 25.53
C LEU A 72 0.99 5.42 24.72
N VAL A 73 0.22 6.14 23.89
CA VAL A 73 0.73 7.27 23.10
C VAL A 73 1.37 8.35 23.99
N ARG A 74 0.75 8.64 25.15
CA ARG A 74 1.31 9.58 26.14
C ARG A 74 2.61 9.08 26.75
N SER A 75 2.66 7.80 27.11
CA SER A 75 3.86 7.18 27.69
C SER A 75 5.02 7.24 26.70
N LEU A 76 4.81 6.76 25.47
CA LEU A 76 5.81 6.81 24.40
C LEU A 76 6.29 8.23 24.13
N THR A 77 5.38 9.19 24.06
CA THR A 77 5.77 10.61 23.85
C THR A 77 6.67 11.10 24.99
N ALA A 78 6.35 10.77 26.25
CA ALA A 78 7.16 11.15 27.40
C ALA A 78 8.51 10.41 27.42
N ASP A 79 8.57 9.16 26.98
CA ASP A 79 9.81 8.40 26.80
C ASP A 79 10.70 9.01 25.72
N PHE A 80 10.14 9.40 24.58
CA PHE A 80 10.87 10.06 23.50
C PHE A 80 11.38 11.44 23.92
N GLU A 81 10.60 12.23 24.66
CA GLU A 81 11.04 13.52 25.23
C GLU A 81 12.20 13.38 26.25
N ARG A 82 12.37 12.20 26.87
CA ARG A 82 13.54 11.94 27.73
C ARG A 82 14.84 11.70 26.94
N ARG A 83 14.74 11.43 25.64
CA ARG A 83 15.85 11.00 24.77
C ARG A 83 16.17 11.98 23.66
N GLY A 84 15.26 12.91 23.38
CA GLY A 84 15.42 13.98 22.40
C GLY A 84 14.26 14.96 22.44
N THR A 85 14.14 15.75 21.38
CA THR A 85 13.04 16.69 21.19
C THR A 85 11.97 16.05 20.30
N VAL A 86 10.74 15.99 20.79
CA VAL A 86 9.58 15.63 19.95
C VAL A 86 9.16 16.89 19.17
N LEU A 87 9.49 16.94 17.89
CA LEU A 87 9.16 18.07 17.00
C LEU A 87 7.68 18.07 16.63
N ARG A 88 7.11 16.88 16.41
CA ARG A 88 5.69 16.71 16.06
C ARG A 88 5.16 15.34 16.45
N VAL A 89 3.87 15.28 16.77
CA VAL A 89 3.10 14.05 16.91
C VAL A 89 1.82 14.17 16.08
N GLU A 90 1.57 13.19 15.23
CA GLU A 90 0.37 13.10 14.40
C GLU A 90 -0.29 11.74 14.63
N ALA A 91 -1.62 11.72 14.59
CA ALA A 91 -2.41 10.51 14.68
C ALA A 91 -3.49 10.56 13.60
N THR A 92 -3.69 9.45 12.92
CA THR A 92 -4.68 9.31 11.85
C THR A 92 -5.18 7.88 11.77
N GLU A 93 -6.20 7.68 10.95
CA GLU A 93 -6.84 6.39 10.70
C GLU A 93 -6.72 6.05 9.21
N PHE A 94 -6.40 4.80 8.93
CA PHE A 94 -6.22 4.26 7.59
C PHE A 94 -7.20 3.10 7.36
N PRO A 95 -8.00 3.14 6.28
CA PRO A 95 -8.86 2.04 5.94
C PRO A 95 -8.03 0.83 5.48
N THR A 96 -8.49 -0.37 5.84
CA THR A 96 -8.06 -1.64 5.26
C THR A 96 -9.27 -2.32 4.64
N ALA A 97 -9.10 -3.48 3.99
CA ALA A 97 -10.21 -4.23 3.41
C ALA A 97 -11.26 -4.68 4.46
N SER A 98 -10.85 -4.93 5.70
CA SER A 98 -11.69 -5.52 6.75
C SER A 98 -11.91 -4.64 7.98
N SER A 99 -11.04 -3.65 8.21
CA SER A 99 -11.03 -2.86 9.44
C SER A 99 -10.48 -1.45 9.19
N THR A 100 -10.25 -0.72 10.27
CA THR A 100 -9.54 0.57 10.24
C THR A 100 -8.38 0.48 11.22
N VAL A 101 -7.23 0.95 10.79
CA VAL A 101 -6.00 0.93 11.58
C VAL A 101 -5.70 2.34 12.04
N LYS A 102 -5.51 2.51 13.35
CA LYS A 102 -5.02 3.76 13.93
C LYS A 102 -3.52 3.77 13.85
N ALA A 103 -2.95 4.87 13.38
CA ALA A 103 -1.52 5.06 13.29
C ALA A 103 -1.11 6.38 13.94
N VAL A 104 -0.08 6.31 14.77
CA VAL A 104 0.55 7.48 15.39
C VAL A 104 2.00 7.54 14.93
N ARG A 105 2.43 8.73 14.51
CA ARG A 105 3.82 8.99 14.16
C ARG A 105 4.38 10.17 14.93
N TRP A 106 5.67 10.07 15.25
CA TRP A 106 6.45 11.12 15.89
C TRP A 106 7.58 11.55 14.96
N CYS A 107 7.82 12.86 14.90
CA CYS A 107 9.04 13.42 14.35
C CYS A 107 9.96 13.80 15.51
N LEU A 108 11.15 13.24 15.54
CA LEU A 108 12.09 13.35 16.65
C LEU A 108 13.41 13.96 16.18
N GLU A 109 13.97 14.85 17.00
CA GLU A 109 15.37 15.26 16.95
C GLU A 109 16.08 14.66 18.16
N LEU A 110 16.95 13.67 17.93
CA LEU A 110 17.62 12.95 19.03
C LEU A 110 18.92 13.66 19.41
N SER A 111 19.15 13.88 20.72
CA SER A 111 20.33 14.59 21.21
C SER A 111 21.59 13.73 21.09
N ASN A 112 22.67 14.31 20.55
CA ASN A 112 23.94 13.68 20.11
C ASN A 112 23.84 12.93 18.77
N SER A 113 23.52 13.71 17.72
CA SER A 113 23.76 13.43 16.30
C SER A 113 23.29 12.06 15.79
N ASP A 114 21.97 11.86 15.63
CA ASP A 114 21.35 10.77 14.84
C ASP A 114 22.12 9.43 14.90
N ASP A 115 22.63 9.08 16.08
CA ASP A 115 23.49 7.93 16.21
C ASP A 115 22.62 6.68 16.22
N THR A 116 23.21 5.57 15.77
CA THR A 116 22.55 4.26 15.75
C THR A 116 21.92 3.94 17.10
N PHE A 117 22.49 4.44 18.21
CA PHE A 117 22.03 4.19 19.56
C PHE A 117 20.69 4.87 19.89
N GLY A 118 20.53 6.16 19.57
CA GLY A 118 19.26 6.87 19.78
C GLY A 118 18.11 6.22 19.01
N THR A 119 18.36 5.89 17.74
CA THR A 119 17.36 5.24 16.88
C THR A 119 16.99 3.83 17.38
N GLN A 120 17.99 3.03 17.78
CA GLN A 120 17.77 1.70 18.36
C GLN A 120 16.89 1.74 19.61
N LEU A 121 17.15 2.69 20.49
CA LEU A 121 16.35 2.84 21.69
C LEU A 121 14.88 3.21 21.39
N VAL A 122 14.66 4.13 20.44
CA VAL A 122 13.30 4.47 20.00
C VAL A 122 12.61 3.23 19.43
N SER A 123 13.32 2.40 18.66
CA SER A 123 12.80 1.12 18.18
C SER A 123 12.41 0.20 19.34
N SER A 124 13.32 -0.03 20.30
CA SER A 124 13.03 -0.88 21.45
C SER A 124 11.81 -0.43 22.24
N LEU A 125 11.63 0.88 22.44
CA LEU A 125 10.45 1.41 23.12
C LEU A 125 9.16 1.17 22.33
N LEU A 126 9.21 1.25 21.00
CA LEU A 126 8.07 0.93 20.15
C LEU A 126 7.76 -0.57 20.16
N ASP A 127 8.78 -1.41 20.18
CA ASP A 127 8.63 -2.87 20.19
C ASP A 127 8.06 -3.34 21.54
N ASP A 128 8.58 -2.81 22.65
CA ASP A 128 8.03 -3.06 24.00
C ASP A 128 6.55 -2.61 24.10
N ALA A 129 6.21 -1.48 23.46
CA ALA A 129 4.84 -0.99 23.38
C ALA A 129 3.95 -1.87 22.50
N ALA A 130 4.49 -2.37 21.38
CA ALA A 130 3.78 -3.25 20.47
C ALA A 130 3.46 -4.61 21.13
N GLU A 131 4.38 -5.17 21.91
CA GLU A 131 4.18 -6.42 22.66
C GLU A 131 3.09 -6.33 23.73
N GLN A 132 2.82 -5.13 24.25
CA GLN A 132 1.78 -4.90 25.25
C GLN A 132 0.38 -4.76 24.66
N LEU A 133 0.27 -4.58 23.34
CA LEU A 133 -1.03 -4.44 22.69
C LEU A 133 -1.68 -5.82 22.52
N PRO A 134 -2.99 -5.95 22.79
CA PRO A 134 -3.69 -7.24 22.79
C PRO A 134 -3.98 -7.80 21.37
N VAL A 135 -3.41 -7.22 20.32
CA VAL A 135 -3.79 -7.45 18.92
C VAL A 135 -2.77 -8.30 18.15
N SER A 136 -3.25 -9.05 17.16
CA SER A 136 -2.44 -10.02 16.40
C SER A 136 -1.44 -9.40 15.41
N ALA A 137 -1.60 -8.12 15.06
CA ALA A 137 -0.66 -7.40 14.20
C ALA A 137 -0.46 -5.96 14.69
N VAL A 138 0.79 -5.60 14.95
CA VAL A 138 1.22 -4.23 15.25
C VAL A 138 2.32 -3.84 14.28
N THR A 139 2.21 -2.66 13.68
CA THR A 139 3.31 -2.06 12.92
C THR A 139 4.07 -1.14 13.86
N SER A 140 5.31 -1.48 14.20
CA SER A 140 6.28 -0.58 14.83
C SER A 140 7.42 -0.34 13.83
N THR A 141 7.78 0.92 13.60
CA THR A 141 8.91 1.23 12.69
C THR A 141 9.57 2.56 13.02
N VAL A 142 10.86 2.65 12.75
CA VAL A 142 11.66 3.86 12.94
C VAL A 142 12.50 4.10 11.68
N LEU A 143 12.27 5.23 11.02
CA LEU A 143 13.12 5.73 9.95
C LEU A 143 14.04 6.82 10.50
N SER A 144 15.34 6.54 10.58
CA SER A 144 16.31 7.53 11.09
C SER A 144 16.36 8.78 10.20
N ALA A 145 16.68 9.93 10.79
CA ALA A 145 16.85 11.18 10.03
C ALA A 145 17.94 11.07 8.95
N ALA A 146 18.94 10.20 9.14
CA ALA A 146 20.00 9.92 8.19
C ALA A 146 19.52 9.10 6.98
N GLN A 147 18.64 8.12 7.18
CA GLN A 147 18.03 7.32 6.11
C GLN A 147 16.88 8.05 5.42
N ARG A 148 16.29 9.06 6.06
CA ARG A 148 15.15 9.77 5.49
C ARG A 148 15.54 10.44 4.16
N PRO A 149 14.88 10.07 3.05
CA PRO A 149 15.19 10.63 1.74
C PRO A 149 15.11 12.16 1.70
N ARG A 150 15.99 12.79 0.92
CA ARG A 150 16.07 14.26 0.78
C ARG A 150 15.83 14.65 -0.68
N GLY A 151 14.75 15.39 -0.93
CA GLY A 151 14.41 15.88 -2.26
C GLY A 151 13.40 14.98 -2.99
N PRO A 152 13.38 15.01 -4.34
CA PRO A 152 12.43 14.21 -5.11
C PRO A 152 12.65 12.71 -4.92
N LEU A 153 11.54 11.97 -4.82
CA LEU A 153 11.56 10.52 -4.60
C LEU A 153 11.16 9.76 -5.85
N MET A 154 11.47 8.46 -5.86
CA MET A 154 10.91 7.49 -6.79
C MET A 154 10.29 6.35 -5.99
N LEU A 155 9.07 5.97 -6.32
CA LEU A 155 8.43 4.77 -5.75
C LEU A 155 8.52 3.62 -6.75
N ILE A 156 8.94 2.45 -6.30
CA ILE A 156 8.88 1.20 -7.06
C ILE A 156 8.23 0.12 -6.20
N MET A 157 7.24 -0.58 -6.74
CA MET A 157 6.46 -1.56 -5.99
C MET A 157 6.41 -2.91 -6.70
N ASP A 158 6.38 -4.00 -5.93
CA ASP A 158 5.81 -5.25 -6.43
C ASP A 158 4.30 -5.08 -6.68
N VAL A 159 3.72 -6.01 -7.43
CA VAL A 159 2.33 -6.00 -7.83
C VAL A 159 1.52 -7.00 -7.03
N ASP A 160 1.78 -8.29 -7.21
CA ASP A 160 1.08 -9.38 -6.53
C ASP A 160 1.26 -9.23 -5.02
N SER A 161 0.20 -9.42 -4.25
CA SER A 161 0.18 -9.27 -2.78
C SER A 161 0.63 -7.90 -2.20
N THR A 162 0.96 -6.92 -3.03
CA THR A 162 1.50 -5.60 -2.67
C THR A 162 0.65 -4.45 -3.23
N LEU A 163 0.64 -4.25 -4.56
CA LEU A 163 -0.18 -3.23 -5.22
C LEU A 163 -1.63 -3.70 -5.38
N ILE A 164 -1.81 -5.01 -5.53
CA ILE A 164 -3.09 -5.70 -5.56
C ILE A 164 -3.11 -6.77 -4.47
N ASP A 165 -4.31 -7.13 -4.01
CA ASP A 165 -4.45 -8.07 -2.90
C ASP A 165 -4.27 -9.54 -3.31
N GLN A 166 -4.31 -9.82 -4.62
CA GLN A 166 -4.27 -11.18 -5.17
C GLN A 166 -2.90 -11.55 -5.73
N GLU A 167 -2.69 -12.85 -5.88
CA GLU A 167 -1.66 -13.44 -6.74
C GLU A 167 -2.28 -13.72 -8.12
N VAL A 168 -1.85 -13.00 -9.15
CA VAL A 168 -2.46 -13.06 -10.48
C VAL A 168 -2.43 -14.48 -11.07
N ILE A 169 -1.34 -15.21 -10.84
CA ILE A 169 -1.19 -16.57 -11.37
C ILE A 169 -2.14 -17.57 -10.70
N ASP A 170 -2.46 -17.38 -9.43
CA ASP A 170 -3.40 -18.22 -8.71
C ASP A 170 -4.82 -17.98 -9.21
N LEU A 171 -5.21 -16.72 -9.44
CA LEU A 171 -6.48 -16.38 -10.09
C LEU A 171 -6.61 -16.98 -11.50
N LEU A 172 -5.54 -16.91 -12.30
CA LEU A 172 -5.52 -17.55 -13.63
C LEU A 172 -5.71 -19.06 -13.54
N ALA A 173 -5.08 -19.70 -12.55
CA ALA A 173 -5.19 -21.14 -12.31
C ALA A 173 -6.59 -21.55 -11.83
N GLU A 174 -7.27 -20.70 -11.05
CA GLU A 174 -8.67 -20.91 -10.68
C GLU A 174 -9.58 -20.94 -11.91
N PHE A 175 -9.44 -19.96 -12.82
CA PHE A 175 -10.18 -19.97 -14.08
C PHE A 175 -9.81 -21.16 -14.98
N ALA A 176 -8.59 -21.68 -14.83
CA ALA A 176 -8.12 -22.85 -15.57
C ALA A 176 -8.62 -24.18 -15.00
N GLY A 177 -9.08 -24.20 -13.75
CA GLY A 177 -9.29 -25.43 -13.00
C GLY A 177 -7.99 -26.14 -12.61
N THR A 178 -6.84 -25.45 -12.60
CA THR A 178 -5.51 -25.99 -12.26
C THR A 178 -4.90 -25.36 -11.00
N ALA A 179 -5.73 -24.78 -10.13
CA ALA A 179 -5.30 -24.18 -8.87
C ALA A 179 -4.50 -25.15 -7.98
N GLU A 180 -4.92 -26.42 -7.92
CA GLU A 180 -4.20 -27.46 -7.15
C GLU A 180 -2.79 -27.72 -7.71
N ASP A 181 -2.65 -27.77 -9.04
CA ASP A 181 -1.36 -27.95 -9.70
C ASP A 181 -0.41 -26.78 -9.41
N VAL A 182 -0.93 -25.54 -9.47
CA VAL A 182 -0.15 -24.33 -9.17
C VAL A 182 0.28 -24.31 -7.70
N SER A 183 -0.62 -24.66 -6.77
CA SER A 183 -0.29 -24.77 -5.34
C SER A 183 0.84 -25.77 -5.09
N ASN A 184 0.76 -26.97 -5.70
CA ASN A 184 1.79 -28.00 -5.58
C ASN A 184 3.16 -27.52 -6.09
N VAL A 185 3.20 -26.75 -7.18
CA VAL A 185 4.45 -26.16 -7.70
C VAL A 185 4.98 -25.07 -6.76
N THR A 186 4.11 -24.21 -6.22
CA THR A 186 4.48 -23.15 -5.26
C THR A 186 5.09 -23.75 -3.99
N GLU A 187 4.51 -24.81 -3.44
CA GLU A 187 5.06 -25.50 -2.26
C GLU A 187 6.45 -26.09 -2.50
N ARG A 188 6.70 -26.63 -3.70
CA ARG A 188 8.03 -27.13 -4.08
C ARG A 188 9.06 -26.01 -4.20
N ALA A 189 8.65 -24.87 -4.77
CA ALA A 189 9.50 -23.68 -4.85
C ALA A 189 9.83 -23.12 -3.45
N MET A 190 8.86 -23.06 -2.54
CA MET A 190 9.09 -22.65 -1.14
C MET A 190 10.01 -23.61 -0.37
N ARG A 191 10.04 -24.90 -0.74
CA ARG A 191 11.00 -25.88 -0.22
C ARG A 191 12.39 -25.79 -0.85
N GLY A 192 12.59 -24.87 -1.79
CA GLY A 192 13.86 -24.71 -2.51
C GLY A 192 14.13 -25.80 -3.55
N GLU A 193 13.14 -26.61 -3.91
CA GLU A 193 13.29 -27.66 -4.93
C GLU A 193 13.30 -27.08 -6.36
N LEU A 194 12.75 -25.88 -6.54
CA LEU A 194 12.69 -25.15 -7.80
C LEU A 194 13.23 -23.75 -7.60
N ASP A 195 14.06 -23.28 -8.53
CA ASP A 195 14.38 -21.86 -8.60
C ASP A 195 13.17 -21.04 -9.08
N PHE A 196 13.27 -19.71 -9.02
CA PHE A 196 12.18 -18.81 -9.41
C PHE A 196 11.72 -19.04 -10.86
N THR A 197 12.66 -19.19 -11.79
CA THR A 197 12.35 -19.34 -13.22
C THR A 197 11.70 -20.70 -13.49
N GLN A 198 12.21 -21.76 -12.88
CA GLN A 198 11.64 -23.11 -12.95
C GLN A 198 10.22 -23.15 -12.36
N SER A 199 10.01 -22.53 -11.19
CA SER A 199 8.70 -22.40 -10.57
C SER A 199 7.72 -21.62 -11.44
N LEU A 200 8.16 -20.50 -12.03
CA LEU A 200 7.32 -19.71 -12.94
C LEU A 200 6.94 -20.54 -14.18
N HIS A 201 7.89 -21.18 -14.85
CA HIS A 201 7.59 -21.99 -16.03
C HIS A 201 6.64 -23.15 -15.72
N ALA A 202 6.85 -23.84 -14.60
CA ALA A 202 5.98 -24.94 -14.19
C ALA A 202 4.55 -24.47 -13.89
N ARG A 203 4.37 -23.32 -13.22
CA ARG A 203 3.04 -22.75 -12.99
C ARG A 203 2.39 -22.23 -14.27
N VAL A 204 3.14 -21.56 -15.14
CA VAL A 204 2.60 -21.07 -16.43
C VAL A 204 2.20 -22.22 -17.35
N GLN A 205 2.90 -23.35 -17.30
CA GLN A 205 2.57 -24.53 -18.08
C GLN A 205 1.17 -25.08 -17.76
N THR A 206 0.69 -24.95 -16.52
CA THR A 206 -0.67 -25.39 -16.14
C THR A 206 -1.78 -24.55 -16.78
N LEU A 207 -1.43 -23.41 -17.37
CA LEU A 207 -2.37 -22.49 -18.03
C LEU A 207 -2.51 -22.76 -19.53
N ALA A 208 -1.81 -23.77 -20.07
CA ALA A 208 -1.80 -24.08 -21.49
C ALA A 208 -3.22 -24.42 -22.00
N GLY A 209 -3.59 -23.80 -23.12
CA GLY A 209 -4.86 -24.04 -23.79
C GLY A 209 -6.01 -23.12 -23.36
N LEU A 210 -5.86 -22.31 -22.29
CA LEU A 210 -6.86 -21.32 -21.91
C LEU A 210 -7.06 -20.29 -23.02
N LYS A 211 -8.30 -19.83 -23.19
CA LYS A 211 -8.58 -18.71 -24.09
C LYS A 211 -8.01 -17.43 -23.47
N ASP A 212 -7.44 -16.56 -24.30
CA ASP A 212 -6.87 -15.28 -23.86
C ASP A 212 -7.90 -14.33 -23.21
N THR A 213 -9.20 -14.56 -23.43
CA THR A 213 -10.30 -13.88 -22.72
C THR A 213 -10.18 -13.97 -21.21
N VAL A 214 -9.54 -15.03 -20.68
CA VAL A 214 -9.30 -15.19 -19.24
C VAL A 214 -8.51 -14.02 -18.65
N LEU A 215 -7.61 -13.40 -19.42
CA LEU A 215 -6.80 -12.27 -18.95
C LEU A 215 -7.69 -11.07 -18.58
N HIS A 216 -8.76 -10.85 -19.35
CA HIS A 216 -9.72 -9.79 -19.06
C HIS A 216 -10.59 -10.12 -17.84
N GLU A 217 -10.97 -11.39 -17.68
CA GLU A 217 -11.72 -11.86 -16.51
C GLU A 217 -10.89 -11.74 -15.22
N THR A 218 -9.63 -12.16 -15.27
CA THR A 218 -8.66 -11.98 -14.18
C THR A 218 -8.49 -10.50 -13.84
N TYR A 219 -8.29 -9.63 -14.84
CA TYR A 219 -8.14 -8.20 -14.60
C TYR A 219 -9.34 -7.62 -13.85
N ARG A 220 -10.57 -7.98 -14.25
CA ARG A 220 -11.80 -7.51 -13.61
C ARG A 220 -12.01 -8.03 -12.19
N ALA A 221 -11.35 -9.12 -11.82
CA ALA A 221 -11.39 -9.68 -10.47
C ALA A 221 -10.35 -9.06 -9.53
N LEU A 222 -9.40 -8.27 -10.05
CA LEU A 222 -8.38 -7.65 -9.24
C LEU A 222 -8.95 -6.56 -8.33
N THR A 223 -8.38 -6.48 -7.14
CA THR A 223 -8.63 -5.40 -6.19
C THR A 223 -7.30 -4.73 -5.88
N ALA A 224 -7.21 -3.43 -6.18
CA ALA A 224 -6.07 -2.63 -5.74
C ALA A 224 -6.05 -2.58 -4.21
N THR A 225 -4.88 -2.77 -3.61
CA THR A 225 -4.71 -2.73 -2.16
C THR A 225 -5.15 -1.39 -1.61
N ALA A 226 -5.82 -1.40 -0.45
CA ALA A 226 -6.32 -0.18 0.19
C ALA A 226 -5.20 0.88 0.29
N GLY A 227 -5.50 2.12 -0.11
CA GLY A 227 -4.53 3.22 -0.12
C GLY A 227 -3.60 3.28 -1.34
N ALA A 228 -3.68 2.35 -2.29
CA ALA A 228 -2.86 2.37 -3.51
C ALA A 228 -3.05 3.66 -4.31
N HIS A 229 -4.30 4.02 -4.61
CA HIS A 229 -4.63 5.21 -5.38
C HIS A 229 -4.19 6.50 -4.66
N GLU A 230 -4.35 6.57 -3.34
CA GLU A 230 -3.92 7.70 -2.51
C GLU A 230 -2.40 7.86 -2.55
N LEU A 231 -1.66 6.77 -2.29
CA LEU A 231 -0.20 6.77 -2.31
C LEU A 231 0.33 7.22 -3.68
N ILE A 232 -0.19 6.65 -4.77
CA ILE A 232 0.28 6.93 -6.12
C ILE A 232 -0.03 8.37 -6.51
N ARG A 233 -1.26 8.84 -6.30
CA ARG A 233 -1.64 10.24 -6.56
C ARG A 233 -0.76 11.22 -5.79
N SER A 234 -0.44 10.91 -4.54
CA SER A 234 0.43 11.72 -3.70
C SER A 234 1.84 11.88 -4.26
N TRP A 235 2.41 10.81 -4.84
CA TRP A 235 3.71 10.87 -5.51
C TRP A 235 3.63 11.65 -6.83
N LEU A 236 2.65 11.32 -7.68
CA LEU A 236 2.49 11.96 -8.97
C LEU A 236 2.19 13.47 -8.84
N GLY A 237 1.41 13.87 -7.83
CA GLY A 237 1.13 15.27 -7.51
C GLY A 237 2.39 16.07 -7.15
N ARG A 238 3.40 15.41 -6.57
CA ARG A 238 4.74 15.98 -6.31
C ARG A 238 5.69 15.87 -7.51
N GLN A 239 5.20 15.39 -8.66
CA GLN A 239 6.00 15.06 -9.85
C GLN A 239 7.07 14.00 -9.58
N TRP A 240 6.79 13.09 -8.64
CA TRP A 240 7.65 11.97 -8.31
C TRP A 240 7.21 10.73 -9.09
N PRO A 241 8.11 10.06 -9.81
CA PRO A 241 7.74 8.91 -10.61
C PRO A 241 7.36 7.71 -9.74
N VAL A 242 6.41 6.92 -10.26
CA VAL A 242 5.93 5.69 -9.63
C VAL A 242 6.01 4.55 -10.64
N TYR A 243 6.65 3.46 -10.24
CA TYR A 243 6.92 2.29 -11.06
C TYR A 243 6.38 1.01 -10.43
N ALA A 244 6.04 0.02 -11.25
CA ALA A 244 5.71 -1.33 -10.81
C ALA A 244 6.60 -2.35 -11.51
N VAL A 245 7.15 -3.32 -10.75
CA VAL A 245 7.93 -4.42 -11.31
C VAL A 245 7.49 -5.75 -10.71
N SER A 246 7.05 -6.67 -11.57
CA SER A 246 6.31 -7.86 -11.15
C SER A 246 6.86 -9.15 -11.75
N GLY A 247 6.81 -10.23 -10.97
CA GLY A 247 6.98 -11.59 -11.48
C GLY A 247 5.74 -12.14 -12.18
N GLY A 248 4.61 -11.42 -12.14
CA GLY A 248 3.37 -11.70 -12.85
C GLY A 248 3.45 -11.29 -14.33
N PHE A 249 2.33 -10.82 -14.90
CA PHE A 249 2.18 -10.72 -16.36
C PHE A 249 1.83 -9.32 -16.89
N GLN A 250 2.52 -8.88 -17.96
CA GLN A 250 2.31 -7.59 -18.61
C GLN A 250 0.87 -7.40 -19.10
N GLN A 251 0.21 -8.48 -19.56
CA GLN A 251 -1.17 -8.40 -20.02
C GLN A 251 -2.16 -7.99 -18.92
N ILE A 252 -1.79 -8.21 -17.65
CA ILE A 252 -2.56 -7.83 -16.47
C ILE A 252 -2.06 -6.51 -15.89
N LEU A 253 -0.74 -6.33 -15.81
CA LEU A 253 -0.13 -5.12 -15.26
C LEU A 253 -0.35 -3.89 -16.15
N LYS A 254 -0.39 -4.04 -17.47
CA LYS A 254 -0.58 -2.92 -18.40
C LYS A 254 -1.89 -2.15 -18.18
N PRO A 255 -3.08 -2.79 -18.16
CA PRO A 255 -4.31 -2.08 -17.85
C PRO A 255 -4.31 -1.52 -16.41
N LEU A 256 -3.78 -2.26 -15.43
CA LEU A 256 -3.66 -1.78 -14.05
C LEU A 256 -2.81 -0.51 -13.95
N ALA A 257 -1.68 -0.49 -14.66
CA ALA A 257 -0.76 0.65 -14.70
C ALA A 257 -1.41 1.88 -15.32
N ALA A 258 -2.26 1.70 -16.34
CA ALA A 258 -3.01 2.78 -16.95
C ALA A 258 -4.09 3.33 -15.98
N ASP A 259 -4.82 2.45 -15.29
CA ASP A 259 -5.87 2.85 -14.33
C ASP A 259 -5.30 3.57 -13.09
N LEU A 260 -4.02 3.33 -12.78
CA LEU A 260 -3.30 3.94 -11.66
C LEU A 260 -2.35 5.08 -12.07
N ASP A 261 -2.29 5.45 -13.36
CA ASP A 261 -1.37 6.46 -13.89
C ASP A 261 0.12 6.20 -13.55
N LEU A 262 0.54 4.94 -13.52
CA LEU A 262 1.94 4.59 -13.26
C LEU A 262 2.87 5.19 -14.34
N THR A 263 4.05 5.62 -13.91
CA THR A 263 5.05 6.22 -14.82
C THR A 263 5.59 5.20 -15.82
N ASP A 264 5.83 3.97 -15.38
CA ASP A 264 6.21 2.83 -16.24
C ASP A 264 6.06 1.53 -15.44
N PHE A 265 6.19 0.39 -16.11
CA PHE A 265 6.11 -0.92 -15.48
C PHE A 265 6.90 -1.99 -16.23
N ASP A 266 7.23 -3.10 -15.56
CA ASP A 266 7.77 -4.30 -16.21
C ASP A 266 7.27 -5.58 -15.56
N ALA A 267 7.06 -6.62 -16.38
CA ALA A 267 6.56 -7.92 -15.96
C ALA A 267 6.87 -9.00 -17.01
N ASN A 268 6.61 -10.27 -16.70
CA ASN A 268 6.72 -11.35 -17.68
C ASN A 268 5.62 -11.23 -18.75
N THR A 269 5.81 -11.81 -19.93
CA THR A 269 4.76 -11.81 -20.97
C THR A 269 4.31 -13.24 -21.23
N LEU A 270 3.01 -13.53 -21.08
CA LEU A 270 2.46 -14.82 -21.48
C LEU A 270 2.47 -14.95 -23.00
N GLU A 271 2.88 -16.11 -23.52
CA GLU A 271 2.81 -16.39 -24.95
C GLU A 271 1.37 -16.77 -25.35
N ILE A 272 0.84 -16.10 -26.37
CA ILE A 272 -0.51 -16.32 -26.90
C ILE A 272 -0.40 -16.71 -28.37
N THR A 273 -1.07 -17.79 -28.76
CA THR A 273 -1.16 -18.23 -30.15
C THR A 273 -2.59 -18.66 -30.46
N ASN A 274 -3.15 -18.17 -31.57
CA ASN A 274 -4.53 -18.46 -31.98
C ASN A 274 -5.58 -18.16 -30.86
N GLY A 275 -5.40 -17.05 -30.14
CA GLY A 275 -6.29 -16.63 -29.04
C GLY A 275 -6.23 -17.52 -27.81
N ARG A 276 -5.14 -18.28 -27.61
CA ARG A 276 -4.95 -19.16 -26.46
C ARG A 276 -3.56 -19.06 -25.86
N LEU A 277 -3.48 -19.23 -24.54
CA LEU A 277 -2.22 -19.33 -23.82
C LEU A 277 -1.50 -20.62 -24.21
N THR A 278 -0.20 -20.54 -24.50
CA THR A 278 0.59 -21.73 -24.87
C THR A 278 1.17 -22.48 -23.67
N GLY A 279 1.09 -21.88 -22.48
CA GLY A 279 1.78 -22.35 -21.27
C GLY A 279 3.26 -21.99 -21.22
N ARG A 280 3.68 -20.93 -21.93
CA ARG A 280 5.04 -20.38 -21.88
C ARG A 280 5.02 -18.87 -21.68
N THR A 281 6.15 -18.33 -21.24
CA THR A 281 6.43 -16.90 -21.27
C THR A 281 7.34 -16.56 -22.45
N VAL A 282 7.29 -15.31 -22.93
CA VAL A 282 8.21 -14.78 -23.95
C VAL A 282 9.08 -13.68 -23.37
N GLY A 283 10.29 -13.54 -23.93
CA GLY A 283 11.24 -12.52 -23.51
C GLY A 283 12.04 -12.92 -22.27
N GLN A 284 12.64 -11.91 -21.64
CA GLN A 284 13.42 -12.07 -20.42
C GLN A 284 12.47 -12.28 -19.23
N VAL A 285 12.79 -13.25 -18.37
CA VAL A 285 12.04 -13.48 -17.13
C VAL A 285 12.39 -12.38 -16.13
N VAL A 286 11.37 -11.76 -15.55
CA VAL A 286 11.50 -10.78 -14.47
C VAL A 286 11.70 -11.51 -13.15
N ASP A 287 12.97 -11.79 -12.86
CA ASP A 287 13.44 -12.40 -11.62
C ASP A 287 13.87 -11.33 -10.59
N PRO A 288 14.33 -11.71 -9.38
CA PRO A 288 14.77 -10.75 -8.36
C PRO A 288 15.89 -9.82 -8.83
N GLN A 289 16.80 -10.32 -9.67
CA GLN A 289 17.90 -9.53 -10.22
C GLN A 289 17.38 -8.50 -11.23
N ILE A 290 16.39 -8.84 -12.05
CA ILE A 290 15.72 -7.90 -12.96
C ILE A 290 14.95 -6.83 -12.18
N LYS A 291 14.26 -7.18 -11.08
CA LYS A 291 13.61 -6.17 -10.22
C LYS A 291 14.60 -5.12 -9.72
N ARG A 292 15.77 -5.56 -9.24
CA ARG A 292 16.87 -4.67 -8.85
C ARG A 292 17.43 -3.86 -10.02
N GLN A 293 17.60 -4.46 -11.19
CA GLN A 293 18.09 -3.76 -12.37
C GLN A 293 17.12 -2.64 -12.79
N ARG A 294 15.81 -2.91 -12.81
CA ARG A 294 14.78 -1.93 -13.12
C ARG A 294 14.77 -0.76 -12.15
N LEU A 295 14.92 -1.04 -10.86
CA LEU A 295 15.09 0.01 -9.85
C LEU A 295 16.21 0.98 -10.22
N LEU A 296 17.40 0.47 -10.55
CA LEU A 296 18.56 1.30 -10.87
C LEU A 296 18.40 2.04 -12.21
N GLU A 297 17.85 1.37 -13.22
CA GLU A 297 17.60 1.94 -14.54
C GLU A 297 16.58 3.08 -14.49
N TRP A 298 15.45 2.87 -13.82
CA TRP A 298 14.40 3.87 -13.68
C TRP A 298 14.81 5.02 -12.77
N GLY A 299 15.59 4.75 -11.71
CA GLY A 299 16.21 5.80 -10.90
C GLY A 299 17.09 6.72 -11.75
N LYS A 300 18.00 6.12 -12.53
CA LYS A 300 18.86 6.88 -13.46
C LYS A 300 18.06 7.65 -14.51
N ARG A 301 17.05 7.02 -15.12
CA ARG A 301 16.19 7.65 -16.14
C ARG A 301 15.44 8.86 -15.59
N SER A 302 15.03 8.80 -14.33
CA SER A 302 14.28 9.86 -13.65
C SER A 302 15.18 10.92 -13.00
N GLY A 303 16.51 10.75 -13.05
CA GLY A 303 17.44 11.62 -12.34
C GLY A 303 17.35 11.50 -10.80
N ILE A 304 16.84 10.38 -10.29
CA ILE A 304 16.69 10.11 -8.86
C ILE A 304 17.85 9.25 -8.38
N ASN A 305 18.56 9.71 -7.36
CA ASN A 305 19.60 8.92 -6.70
C ASN A 305 18.94 7.72 -6.00
N VAL A 306 19.61 6.56 -5.99
CA VAL A 306 19.13 5.36 -5.31
C VAL A 306 18.75 5.60 -3.85
N GLN A 307 19.43 6.52 -3.14
CA GLN A 307 19.12 6.92 -1.77
C GLN A 307 17.73 7.59 -1.59
N ASN A 308 17.12 8.06 -2.69
CA ASN A 308 15.77 8.62 -2.72
C ASN A 308 14.75 7.67 -3.37
N VAL A 309 15.13 6.41 -3.59
CA VAL A 309 14.21 5.38 -4.06
C VAL A 309 13.56 4.69 -2.86
N VAL A 310 12.24 4.60 -2.90
CA VAL A 310 11.43 3.80 -1.98
C VAL A 310 11.00 2.54 -2.73
N ALA A 311 11.39 1.37 -2.22
CA ALA A 311 10.96 0.08 -2.76
C ALA A 311 10.01 -0.63 -1.80
N VAL A 312 8.90 -1.16 -2.33
CA VAL A 312 7.90 -1.88 -1.54
C VAL A 312 7.69 -3.28 -2.13
N GLY A 313 7.71 -4.31 -1.29
CA GLY A 313 7.40 -5.68 -1.69
C GLY A 313 6.96 -6.54 -0.50
N ASP A 314 6.52 -7.76 -0.75
CA ASP A 314 6.05 -8.71 0.27
C ASP A 314 6.88 -10.01 0.33
N GLY A 315 7.59 -10.34 -0.76
CA GLY A 315 8.18 -11.65 -0.96
C GLY A 315 9.70 -11.68 -1.04
N ALA A 316 10.27 -12.88 -0.94
CA ALA A 316 11.72 -13.10 -1.09
C ALA A 316 12.23 -12.70 -2.50
N ASN A 317 11.35 -12.72 -3.49
CA ASN A 317 11.61 -12.25 -4.85
C ASN A 317 11.91 -10.75 -4.92
N ASP A 318 11.55 -9.97 -3.90
CA ASP A 318 11.78 -8.53 -3.84
C ASP A 318 13.06 -8.16 -3.08
N ALA A 319 13.71 -9.12 -2.41
CA ALA A 319 14.80 -8.86 -1.48
C ALA A 319 15.94 -8.04 -2.09
N ASP A 320 16.32 -8.31 -3.34
CA ASP A 320 17.38 -7.57 -4.02
C ASP A 320 16.97 -6.14 -4.40
N MET A 321 15.69 -5.92 -4.73
CA MET A 321 15.12 -4.60 -4.99
C MET A 321 15.03 -3.78 -3.70
N VAL A 322 14.42 -4.37 -2.66
CA VAL A 322 14.22 -3.76 -1.34
C VAL A 322 15.55 -3.37 -0.70
N ARG A 323 16.55 -4.27 -0.72
CA ARG A 323 17.89 -3.98 -0.17
C ARG A 323 18.67 -2.93 -0.95
N THR A 324 18.37 -2.75 -2.24
CA THR A 324 19.08 -1.78 -3.08
C THR A 324 18.54 -0.36 -2.91
N ALA A 325 17.27 -0.21 -2.54
CA ALA A 325 16.62 1.08 -2.38
C ALA A 325 17.23 1.91 -1.23
N GLY A 326 16.98 3.22 -1.24
CA GLY A 326 17.32 4.10 -0.12
C GLY A 326 16.44 3.85 1.09
N VAL A 327 15.18 3.47 0.85
CA VAL A 327 14.29 2.92 1.87
C VAL A 327 13.57 1.70 1.29
N GLY A 328 13.92 0.52 1.80
CA GLY A 328 13.24 -0.74 1.51
C GLY A 328 12.11 -1.01 2.50
N ILE A 329 10.93 -1.37 2.01
CA ILE A 329 9.74 -1.60 2.83
C ILE A 329 9.20 -3.01 2.59
N ALA A 330 9.14 -3.79 3.66
CA ALA A 330 8.45 -5.07 3.72
C ALA A 330 6.97 -4.80 4.07
N PHE A 331 6.09 -4.94 3.07
CA PHE A 331 4.66 -4.69 3.21
C PHE A 331 3.88 -6.01 3.34
N CYS A 332 3.26 -6.23 4.51
CA CYS A 332 2.58 -7.47 4.89
C CYS A 332 3.40 -8.72 4.53
N ALA A 333 4.71 -8.61 4.67
CA ALA A 333 5.66 -9.48 4.01
C ALA A 333 5.85 -10.83 4.72
N LYS A 334 6.31 -11.81 3.93
CA LYS A 334 6.79 -13.10 4.42
C LYS A 334 8.11 -12.90 5.19
N PRO A 335 8.44 -13.77 6.16
CA PRO A 335 9.65 -13.62 6.99
C PRO A 335 10.94 -13.40 6.20
N ALA A 336 11.06 -14.03 5.03
CA ALA A 336 12.24 -13.93 4.18
C ALA A 336 12.56 -12.53 3.65
N LEU A 337 11.58 -11.60 3.59
CA LEU A 337 11.82 -10.22 3.18
C LEU A 337 12.06 -9.27 4.37
N ILE A 338 11.51 -9.61 5.54
CA ILE A 338 11.56 -8.75 6.74
C ILE A 338 13.01 -8.40 7.11
N ASP A 339 13.91 -9.38 7.08
CA ASP A 339 15.33 -9.21 7.42
C ASP A 339 16.13 -8.38 6.38
N HIS A 340 15.48 -7.95 5.30
CA HIS A 340 16.09 -7.20 4.21
C HIS A 340 15.51 -5.79 4.04
N ALA A 341 14.46 -5.45 4.79
CA ALA A 341 13.78 -4.17 4.71
C ALA A 341 14.23 -3.22 5.83
N ASP A 342 14.25 -1.93 5.54
CA ASP A 342 14.45 -0.87 6.54
C ASP A 342 13.20 -0.68 7.41
N LEU A 343 12.01 -0.80 6.79
CA LEU A 343 10.72 -0.63 7.45
C LEU A 343 9.82 -1.85 7.21
N VAL A 344 9.04 -2.22 8.22
CA VAL A 344 8.05 -3.30 8.12
C VAL A 344 6.67 -2.71 8.37
N ILE A 345 5.75 -2.89 7.43
CA ILE A 345 4.34 -2.51 7.56
C ILE A 345 3.52 -3.79 7.61
N ARG A 346 2.81 -4.03 8.72
CA ARG A 346 2.03 -5.26 8.92
C ARG A 346 0.55 -5.12 8.55
N HIS A 347 0.08 -3.91 8.32
CA HIS A 347 -1.30 -3.61 7.99
C HIS A 347 -1.45 -3.34 6.50
N ARG A 348 -2.46 -3.94 5.85
CA ARG A 348 -2.75 -3.77 4.42
C ARG A 348 -3.39 -2.42 4.12
N SER A 349 -2.60 -1.36 4.24
CA SER A 349 -2.92 -0.01 3.75
C SER A 349 -1.65 0.65 3.23
N LEU A 350 -1.56 0.89 1.92
CA LEU A 350 -0.38 1.49 1.28
C LEU A 350 -0.17 2.95 1.67
N GLU A 351 -1.19 3.66 2.17
CA GLU A 351 -1.00 5.01 2.74
C GLU A 351 -0.01 5.00 3.92
N LEU A 352 0.14 3.88 4.63
CA LEU A 352 1.12 3.73 5.72
C LEU A 352 2.57 3.86 5.22
N VAL A 353 2.85 3.59 3.94
CA VAL A 353 4.17 3.80 3.34
C VAL A 353 4.54 5.29 3.39
N ALA A 354 3.68 6.15 2.88
CA ALA A 354 3.88 7.60 2.96
C ALA A 354 3.94 8.07 4.41
N TYR A 355 3.05 7.51 5.26
CA TYR A 355 2.98 7.90 6.66
C TYR A 355 4.29 7.61 7.42
N ALA A 356 4.88 6.43 7.21
CA ALA A 356 6.15 6.00 7.80
C ALA A 356 7.36 6.81 7.29
N LEU A 357 7.32 7.30 6.05
CA LEU A 357 8.33 8.21 5.48
C LEU A 357 8.22 9.65 6.01
N GLY A 358 7.19 9.94 6.81
CA GLY A 358 6.88 11.28 7.27
C GLY A 358 6.29 12.17 6.18
N LEU A 359 5.66 11.59 5.16
CA LEU A 359 4.99 12.29 4.08
C LEU A 359 3.48 12.29 4.29
N ASP A 360 2.80 13.25 3.69
CA ASP A 360 1.34 13.22 3.59
C ASP A 360 0.88 12.47 2.33
N ALA A 361 0.07 11.42 2.51
CA ALA A 361 -0.54 10.64 1.44
C ALA A 361 -1.72 11.36 0.75
N ARG A 362 -2.26 12.44 1.34
CA ARG A 362 -3.43 13.17 0.84
C ARG A 362 -3.06 14.54 0.28
N HIS A 363 -1.90 14.62 -0.35
CA HIS A 363 -1.48 15.84 -1.02
C HIS A 363 -2.43 16.10 -2.21
N ASP A 364 -3.32 17.07 -2.04
CA ASP A 364 -4.20 17.61 -3.08
C ASP A 364 -3.42 18.44 -4.10
#